data_AF-A0A0G0SE17-F1
#
_entry.id   AF-A0A0G0SE17-F1
#
_cell.length_a   1.000
_cell.length_b   1.000
_cell.length_c   1.000
_cell.angle_alpha   90.00
_cell.angle_beta   90.00
_cell.angle_gamma   90.00
#
_symmetry.space_group_name_H-M   'P 1'
#
loop_
_entity.id
_entity.type
_entity.pdbx_description
1 polymer ?
#
loop_
_entity_poly.entity_id
_entity_poly.type
_entity_poly.pdbx_seq_one_letter_code
_entity_poly.pdbx_strand_id
1 'polypeptide(L)'
;MDILILIIGIAGFALAIILHEVAHGLVAERLGDPTARLMGRLTLNPISHIDIVGSIILPLTLLILRSPFLFGWAKPVPVDPYNLQHPKKDLALISLAGPLANISFALVLSIFLRIILTVFPNTNIFAMFFYVIEFNIALAVFNLIPVGPLDGAKILTGLFLKLLIPGFSSI
;
A
#
# COMPACT_ATOMS: atom_id res chain seq x y z
N MET A 1 14.09 -6.12 21.67
CA MET A 1 14.25 -5.42 20.38
C MET A 1 14.75 -4.02 20.70
N ASP A 2 15.78 -3.55 20.01
CA ASP A 2 16.27 -2.17 20.17
C ASP A 2 15.14 -1.18 19.87
N ILE A 3 14.95 -0.18 20.73
CA ILE A 3 13.90 0.85 20.56
C ILE A 3 14.07 1.55 19.22
N LEU A 4 15.30 1.75 18.77
CA LEU A 4 15.58 2.36 17.47
C LEU A 4 15.03 1.52 16.31
N ILE A 5 15.22 0.20 16.36
CA ILE A 5 14.70 -0.72 15.34
C ILE A 5 13.17 -0.72 15.34
N LEU A 6 12.53 -0.66 16.50
CA LEU A 6 11.08 -0.56 16.61
C LEU A 6 10.55 0.73 15.95
N ILE A 7 11.17 1.88 16.25
CA ILE A 7 10.78 3.17 15.67
C ILE A 7 10.92 3.16 14.14
N ILE A 8 12.04 2.64 13.64
CA ILE A 8 12.29 2.51 12.19
C ILE A 8 11.28 1.55 11.56
N GLY A 9 10.97 0.43 12.20
CA GLY A 9 9.96 -0.51 11.72
C GLY A 9 8.57 0.12 11.59
N ILE A 10 8.12 0.85 12.62
CA ILE A 10 6.83 1.57 12.60
C ILE A 10 6.82 2.63 11.50
N ALA A 11 7.88 3.45 11.40
CA ALA A 11 7.99 4.46 10.36
C ALA A 11 8.02 3.85 8.95
N GLY A 12 8.74 2.74 8.77
CA GLY A 12 8.81 1.99 7.52
C GLY A 12 7.48 1.38 7.12
N PHE A 13 6.72 0.82 8.07
CA PHE A 13 5.38 0.31 7.83
C PHE A 13 4.41 1.43 7.42
N ALA A 14 4.43 2.56 8.14
CA ALA A 14 3.62 3.73 7.79
C ALA A 14 3.96 4.22 6.37
N LEU A 15 5.25 4.33 6.04
CA LEU A 15 5.70 4.70 4.71
C LEU A 15 5.23 3.72 3.64
N ALA A 16 5.30 2.40 3.91
CA ALA A 16 4.83 1.37 2.98
C ALA A 16 3.35 1.56 2.63
N ILE A 17 2.49 1.83 3.62
CA ILE A 17 1.06 2.10 3.39
C ILE A 17 0.86 3.42 2.62
N ILE A 18 1.55 4.49 3.02
CA ILE A 18 1.39 5.80 2.37
C ILE A 18 1.81 5.73 0.90
N LEU A 19 2.92 5.08 0.60
CA LEU A 19 3.38 4.89 -0.78
C LEU A 19 2.36 4.09 -1.61
N HIS A 20 1.78 3.05 -1.02
CA HIS A 20 0.73 2.24 -1.64
C HIS A 20 -0.49 3.10 -2.03
N GLU A 21 -1.03 3.83 -1.07
CA GLU A 21 -2.22 4.66 -1.23
C GLU A 21 -1.99 5.83 -2.19
N VAL A 22 -0.84 6.50 -2.07
CA VAL A 22 -0.49 7.59 -2.99
C VAL A 22 -0.31 7.06 -4.41
N ALA A 23 0.20 5.85 -4.61
CA ALA A 23 0.29 5.25 -5.93
C ALA A 23 -1.08 5.00 -6.56
N HIS A 24 -2.07 4.51 -5.79
CA HIS A 24 -3.46 4.42 -6.26
C HIS A 24 -3.97 5.79 -6.72
N GLY A 25 -3.83 6.81 -5.87
CA GLY A 25 -4.31 8.15 -6.18
C GLY A 25 -3.62 8.79 -7.40
N LEU A 26 -2.31 8.59 -7.56
CA LEU A 26 -1.57 9.10 -8.71
C LEU A 26 -2.01 8.44 -10.02
N VAL A 27 -2.28 7.14 -10.00
CA VAL A 27 -2.79 6.43 -11.19
C VAL A 27 -4.25 6.81 -11.46
N ALA A 28 -5.09 6.96 -10.43
CA ALA A 28 -6.46 7.43 -10.56
C ALA A 28 -6.52 8.82 -11.21
N GLU A 29 -5.66 9.74 -10.76
CA GLU A 29 -5.55 11.07 -11.34
C GLU A 29 -5.13 11.03 -12.81
N ARG A 30 -4.14 10.21 -13.16
CA ARG A 30 -3.71 10.03 -14.56
C ARG A 30 -4.79 9.42 -15.45
N LEU A 31 -5.72 8.66 -14.87
CA LEU A 31 -6.85 8.05 -15.56
C LEU A 31 -8.10 8.95 -15.58
N GLY A 32 -8.02 10.15 -15.00
CA GLY A 32 -9.06 11.17 -15.07
C GLY A 32 -9.80 11.46 -13.77
N ASP A 33 -9.44 10.81 -12.66
CA ASP A 33 -10.07 11.04 -11.35
C ASP A 33 -9.24 11.98 -10.44
N PRO A 34 -9.58 13.27 -10.33
CA PRO A 34 -8.83 14.22 -9.51
C PRO A 34 -9.16 14.14 -8.01
N THR A 35 -10.06 13.26 -7.58
CA THR A 35 -10.65 13.24 -6.23
C THR A 35 -9.59 13.21 -5.13
N ALA A 36 -8.60 12.31 -5.24
CA ALA A 36 -7.51 12.20 -4.28
C ALA A 36 -6.72 13.52 -4.12
N ARG A 37 -6.43 14.21 -5.22
CA ARG A 37 -5.71 15.50 -5.20
C ARG A 37 -6.58 16.60 -4.58
N LEU A 38 -7.83 16.70 -5.00
CA LEU A 38 -8.76 17.72 -4.51
C LEU A 38 -9.03 17.59 -3.01
N MET A 39 -8.99 16.35 -2.48
CA MET A 39 -9.10 16.08 -1.04
C MET A 39 -7.76 16.18 -0.29
N GLY A 40 -6.66 16.59 -0.94
CA GLY A 40 -5.34 16.70 -0.31
C GLY A 40 -4.74 15.37 0.14
N ARG A 41 -5.13 14.26 -0.50
CA ARG A 41 -4.72 12.89 -0.14
C ARG A 41 -3.48 12.41 -0.90
N LEU A 42 -3.08 13.11 -1.96
CA LEU A 42 -1.80 12.87 -2.67
C LEU A 42 -0.62 13.51 -1.93
N THR A 43 -0.29 12.97 -0.77
CA THR A 43 0.77 13.48 0.09
C THR A 43 1.47 12.36 0.82
N LEU A 44 2.78 12.52 1.05
CA LEU A 44 3.55 11.60 1.91
C LEU A 44 3.41 11.94 3.40
N ASN A 45 2.65 12.97 3.76
CA ASN A 45 2.39 13.31 5.15
C ASN A 45 1.52 12.22 5.81
N PRO A 46 2.03 11.49 6.82
CA PRO A 46 1.29 10.41 7.47
C PRO A 46 -0.02 10.88 8.09
N ILE A 47 -0.10 12.12 8.56
CA ILE A 47 -1.29 12.67 9.23
C ILE A 47 -2.53 12.57 8.34
N SER A 48 -2.37 12.79 7.03
CA SER A 48 -3.48 12.75 6.09
C SER A 48 -4.09 11.36 5.94
N HIS A 49 -3.33 10.29 6.23
CA HIS A 49 -3.69 8.88 6.04
C HIS A 49 -4.12 8.19 7.34
N ILE A 50 -4.19 8.91 8.46
CA ILE A 50 -4.65 8.36 9.73
C ILE A 50 -6.17 8.20 9.71
N ASP A 51 -6.64 7.01 10.05
CA ASP A 51 -8.02 6.76 10.46
C ASP A 51 -8.09 6.72 11.99
N ILE A 52 -8.93 7.55 12.61
CA ILE A 52 -8.98 7.63 14.08
C ILE A 52 -9.39 6.28 14.68
N VAL A 53 -10.29 5.56 14.04
CA VAL A 53 -10.76 4.26 14.54
C VAL A 53 -9.71 3.20 14.25
N GLY A 54 -9.32 3.05 12.98
CA GLY A 54 -8.46 1.99 12.50
C GLY A 54 -6.98 2.14 12.89
N SER A 55 -6.46 3.37 12.90
CA SER A 55 -5.04 3.64 13.15
C SER A 55 -4.73 3.99 14.61
N ILE A 56 -5.73 4.40 15.42
CA ILE A 56 -5.50 4.84 16.81
C ILE A 56 -6.32 4.02 17.80
N ILE A 57 -7.66 4.10 17.73
CA ILE A 57 -8.53 3.50 18.75
C ILE A 57 -8.35 1.99 18.80
N LEU A 58 -8.43 1.31 17.65
CA LEU A 58 -8.36 -0.14 17.60
C LEU A 58 -7.00 -0.68 18.10
N PRO A 59 -5.83 -0.22 17.60
CA PRO A 59 -4.55 -0.65 18.14
C PRO A 59 -4.41 -0.41 19.65
N LEU A 60 -4.88 0.74 20.15
CA LEU A 60 -4.79 1.07 21.57
C LEU A 60 -5.67 0.14 22.43
N THR A 61 -6.90 -0.13 21.98
CA THR A 61 -7.78 -1.08 22.67
C THR A 61 -7.18 -2.48 22.70
N LEU A 62 -6.63 -2.96 21.58
CA LEU A 62 -5.96 -4.27 21.52
C LEU A 62 -4.75 -4.34 22.47
N LEU A 63 -4.00 -3.25 22.59
CA LEU A 63 -2.87 -3.15 23.52
C LEU A 63 -3.34 -3.22 24.99
N ILE A 64 -4.39 -2.48 25.34
CA ILE A 64 -4.97 -2.49 26.70
C ILE A 64 -5.49 -3.88 27.06
N LEU A 65 -6.15 -4.55 26.11
CA LEU A 65 -6.66 -5.91 26.27
C LEU A 65 -5.56 -6.98 26.23
N ARG A 66 -4.29 -6.60 26.03
CA ARG A 66 -3.15 -7.51 25.87
C ARG A 66 -3.40 -8.58 24.82
N SER A 67 -4.05 -8.18 23.73
CA SER A 67 -4.29 -9.06 22.60
C SER A 67 -2.97 -9.63 22.08
N PRO A 68 -2.90 -10.93 21.72
CA PRO A 68 -1.71 -11.51 21.11
C PRO A 68 -1.46 -10.99 19.69
N PHE A 69 -2.43 -10.27 19.11
CA PHE A 69 -2.33 -9.62 17.81
C PHE A 69 -2.64 -8.12 17.91
N LEU A 70 -1.89 -7.33 17.15
CA LEU A 70 -2.14 -5.92 16.90
C LEU A 70 -2.62 -5.77 15.45
N PHE A 71 -3.74 -5.08 15.26
CA PHE A 71 -4.35 -4.87 13.96
C PHE A 71 -4.83 -3.42 13.85
N GLY A 72 -4.78 -2.89 12.64
CA GLY A 72 -5.24 -1.55 12.31
C GLY A 72 -5.20 -1.32 10.80
N TRP A 73 -5.86 -0.27 10.34
CA TRP A 73 -5.85 0.15 8.93
C TRP A 73 -5.60 1.65 8.82
N ALA A 74 -5.08 2.07 7.67
CA ALA A 74 -5.01 3.47 7.31
C ALA A 74 -6.29 3.92 6.61
N LYS A 75 -6.52 5.22 6.59
CA LYS A 75 -7.56 5.81 5.77
C LYS A 75 -7.14 5.65 4.29
N PRO A 76 -7.94 4.99 3.43
CA PRO A 76 -7.57 4.81 2.03
C PRO A 76 -7.65 6.13 1.26
N VAL A 77 -6.98 6.20 0.11
CA VAL A 77 -7.12 7.30 -0.84
C VAL A 77 -8.43 7.10 -1.62
N PRO A 78 -9.28 8.15 -1.72
CA PRO A 78 -10.55 8.04 -2.40
C PRO A 78 -10.34 7.93 -3.92
N VAL A 79 -11.12 7.04 -4.54
CA VAL A 79 -11.21 6.89 -5.99
C VAL A 79 -12.69 6.96 -6.35
N ASP A 80 -13.02 7.82 -7.31
CA ASP A 80 -14.37 7.97 -7.84
C ASP A 80 -14.47 7.29 -9.23
N PRO A 81 -15.14 6.13 -9.33
CA PRO A 81 -15.31 5.42 -10.60
C PRO A 81 -16.09 6.22 -11.66
N TYR A 82 -16.90 7.22 -11.27
CA TYR A 82 -17.67 8.02 -12.22
C TYR A 82 -16.82 9.00 -13.02
N ASN A 83 -15.61 9.32 -12.53
CA ASN A 83 -14.65 10.14 -13.26
C ASN A 83 -13.82 9.33 -14.27
N LEU A 84 -13.88 8.00 -14.22
CA LEU A 84 -13.07 7.10 -15.06
C LEU A 84 -13.74 6.83 -16.41
N GLN A 85 -12.94 6.82 -17.48
CA GLN A 85 -13.45 6.55 -18.83
C GLN A 85 -13.84 5.07 -19.02
N HIS A 86 -13.07 4.15 -18.43
CA HIS A 86 -13.30 2.71 -18.51
C HIS A 86 -13.28 2.08 -17.10
N PRO A 87 -14.31 2.31 -16.26
CA PRO A 87 -14.23 2.06 -14.81
C PRO A 87 -13.68 0.70 -14.42
N LYS A 88 -14.10 -0.40 -15.06
CA LYS A 88 -13.60 -1.75 -14.73
C LYS A 88 -12.09 -1.91 -14.99
N LYS A 89 -11.62 -1.47 -16.17
CA LYS A 89 -10.21 -1.56 -16.56
C LYS A 89 -9.36 -0.60 -15.72
N ASP A 90 -9.86 0.62 -15.55
CA ASP A 90 -9.14 1.69 -14.87
C ASP A 90 -9.02 1.38 -13.38
N LEU A 91 -10.06 0.83 -12.74
CA LEU A 91 -9.98 0.34 -11.36
C LEU A 91 -8.96 -0.79 -11.19
N ALA A 92 -8.83 -1.70 -12.17
CA ALA A 92 -7.78 -2.73 -12.11
C ALA A 92 -6.37 -2.13 -12.22
N LEU A 93 -6.17 -1.14 -13.09
CA LEU A 93 -4.89 -0.44 -13.21
C LEU A 93 -4.56 0.36 -11.95
N ILE A 94 -5.55 1.04 -11.37
CA ILE A 94 -5.42 1.77 -10.11
C ILE A 94 -5.04 0.78 -9.01
N SER A 95 -5.77 -0.33 -8.85
CA SER A 95 -5.47 -1.34 -7.83
C SER A 95 -4.13 -2.03 -8.01
N LEU A 96 -3.61 -2.14 -9.24
CA LEU A 96 -2.27 -2.66 -9.47
C LEU A 96 -1.16 -1.66 -9.04
N ALA A 97 -1.47 -0.36 -9.02
CA ALA A 97 -0.51 0.69 -8.74
C ALA A 97 0.11 0.58 -7.33
N GLY A 98 -0.71 0.30 -6.32
CA GLY A 98 -0.27 0.12 -4.93
C GLY A 98 0.77 -0.99 -4.79
N PRO A 99 0.44 -2.25 -5.10
CA PRO A 99 1.38 -3.36 -5.04
C PRO A 99 2.67 -3.13 -5.86
N LEU A 100 2.55 -2.56 -7.06
CA LEU A 100 3.73 -2.23 -7.88
C LEU A 100 4.63 -1.17 -7.24
N ALA A 101 4.07 -0.16 -6.59
CA ALA A 101 4.84 0.86 -5.89
C ALA A 101 5.63 0.25 -4.73
N ASN A 102 5.00 -0.60 -3.91
CA ASN A 102 5.68 -1.28 -2.81
C ASN A 102 6.78 -2.24 -3.30
N ILE A 103 6.50 -3.05 -4.33
CA ILE A 103 7.52 -3.95 -4.91
C ILE A 103 8.70 -3.15 -5.47
N SER A 104 8.42 -2.08 -6.22
CA SER A 104 9.46 -1.22 -6.80
C SER A 104 10.31 -0.57 -5.71
N PHE A 105 9.68 -0.07 -4.65
CA PHE A 105 10.37 0.54 -3.52
C PHE A 105 11.23 -0.48 -2.76
N ALA A 106 10.70 -1.67 -2.48
CA ALA A 106 11.44 -2.76 -1.85
C ALA A 106 12.66 -3.19 -2.69
N LEU A 107 12.51 -3.25 -4.01
CA LEU A 107 13.60 -3.59 -4.93
C LEU A 107 14.71 -2.54 -4.88
N VAL A 108 14.36 -1.25 -4.98
CA VAL A 108 15.32 -0.14 -4.89
C VAL A 108 16.04 -0.16 -3.54
N LEU A 109 15.31 -0.32 -2.43
CA LEU A 109 15.90 -0.44 -1.10
C LEU A 109 16.82 -1.65 -0.97
N SER A 110 16.48 -2.80 -1.56
CA SER A 110 17.30 -4.01 -1.50
C SER A 110 18.63 -3.83 -2.25
N ILE A 111 18.58 -3.20 -3.43
CA ILE A 111 19.79 -2.87 -4.20
C ILE A 111 20.67 -1.91 -3.39
N PHE A 112 20.07 -0.87 -2.81
CA PHE A 112 20.78 0.12 -2.01
C PHE A 112 21.41 -0.51 -0.76
N LEU A 113 20.66 -1.36 -0.05
CA LEU A 113 21.17 -2.11 1.11
C LEU A 113 22.36 -2.98 0.72
N ARG A 114 22.28 -3.71 -0.41
CA ARG A 114 23.39 -4.54 -0.90
C ARG A 114 24.66 -3.73 -1.12
N ILE A 115 24.55 -2.52 -1.70
CA ILE A 115 25.69 -1.62 -1.92
C ILE A 115 26.24 -1.10 -0.58
N ILE A 116 25.37 -0.74 0.38
CA ILE A 116 25.85 -0.29 1.70
C ILE A 116 26.64 -1.38 2.41
N LEU A 117 26.17 -2.62 2.38
CA LEU A 117 26.81 -3.74 3.09
C LEU A 117 28.18 -4.12 2.53
N THR A 118 28.49 -3.78 1.27
CA THR A 118 29.87 -3.97 0.76
C THR A 118 30.85 -2.97 1.36
N VAL A 119 30.37 -1.79 1.76
CA VAL A 119 31.20 -0.73 2.37
C VAL A 119 31.20 -0.84 3.90
N PHE A 120 30.06 -1.23 4.50
CA PHE A 120 29.84 -1.26 5.95
C PHE A 120 29.27 -2.62 6.44
N PRO A 121 30.06 -3.70 6.37
CA PRO A 121 29.56 -5.07 6.59
C PRO A 121 29.14 -5.38 8.04
N ASN A 122 29.69 -4.67 9.04
CA ASN A 122 29.46 -4.94 10.47
C ASN A 122 28.45 -3.98 11.12
N THR A 123 27.43 -3.55 10.38
CA THR A 123 26.45 -2.57 10.86
C THR A 123 25.07 -3.19 11.07
N ASN A 124 24.32 -2.68 12.07
CA ASN A 124 22.92 -3.04 12.30
C ASN A 124 21.95 -2.49 11.24
N ILE A 125 22.48 -1.89 10.16
CA ILE A 125 21.71 -1.33 9.04
C ILE A 125 20.89 -2.41 8.35
N PHE A 126 21.40 -3.64 8.28
CA PHE A 126 20.65 -4.76 7.70
C PHE A 126 19.28 -4.92 8.37
N ALA A 127 19.23 -5.00 9.69
CA ALA A 127 17.97 -5.18 10.42
C ALA A 127 17.00 -4.01 10.18
N MET A 128 17.51 -2.78 10.11
CA MET A 128 16.70 -1.58 9.86
C MET A 128 16.04 -1.62 8.49
N PHE A 129 16.80 -1.90 7.42
CA PHE A 129 16.26 -1.96 6.06
C PHE A 129 15.41 -3.21 5.82
N PHE A 130 15.77 -4.33 6.45
CA PHE A 130 15.07 -5.59 6.31
C PHE A 130 13.58 -5.43 6.64
N TYR A 131 13.22 -4.82 7.78
CA TYR A 131 11.82 -4.60 8.14
C TYR A 131 11.07 -3.72 7.13
N VAL A 132 11.69 -2.64 6.62
CA VAL A 132 11.03 -1.77 5.63
C VAL A 132 10.78 -2.52 4.33
N ILE A 133 11.76 -3.30 3.86
CA ILE A 133 11.64 -4.14 2.66
C ILE A 133 10.54 -5.20 2.87
N GLU A 134 10.59 -5.90 4.01
CA GLU A 134 9.63 -6.94 4.38
C GLU A 134 8.20 -6.38 4.42
N PHE A 135 7.96 -5.24 5.06
CA PHE A 135 6.64 -4.62 5.11
C PHE A 135 6.12 -4.24 3.73
N ASN A 136 6.97 -3.71 2.85
CA ASN A 136 6.57 -3.37 1.48
C ASN A 136 6.19 -4.63 0.68
N ILE A 137 7.01 -5.68 0.74
CA ILE A 137 6.71 -6.94 0.04
C ILE A 137 5.46 -7.61 0.64
N ALA A 138 5.35 -7.67 1.96
CA ALA A 138 4.19 -8.24 2.64
C ALA A 138 2.90 -7.51 2.28
N LEU A 139 2.91 -6.17 2.29
CA LEU A 139 1.74 -5.36 1.91
C LEU A 139 1.36 -5.56 0.43
N ALA A 140 2.35 -5.66 -0.46
CA ALA A 140 2.09 -5.94 -1.88
C ALA A 140 1.48 -7.33 -2.08
N VAL A 141 2.10 -8.37 -1.51
CA VAL A 141 1.61 -9.76 -1.62
C VAL A 141 0.22 -9.89 -1.03
N PHE A 142 -0.01 -9.31 0.15
CA PHE A 142 -1.32 -9.32 0.80
C PHE A 142 -2.38 -8.66 -0.08
N ASN A 143 -2.11 -7.45 -0.62
CA ASN A 143 -3.07 -6.77 -1.48
C ASN A 143 -3.29 -7.45 -2.83
N LEU A 144 -2.39 -8.32 -3.29
CA LEU A 144 -2.59 -9.10 -4.52
C LEU A 144 -3.48 -10.34 -4.34
N ILE A 145 -3.84 -10.70 -3.11
CA ILE A 145 -4.78 -11.81 -2.84
C ILE A 145 -6.15 -11.45 -3.44
N PRO A 146 -6.77 -12.32 -4.27
CA PRO A 146 -8.02 -12.02 -4.98
C PRO A 146 -9.27 -12.19 -4.09
N VAL A 147 -9.30 -11.50 -2.95
CA VAL A 147 -10.41 -11.50 -1.99
C VAL A 147 -10.81 -10.05 -1.72
N GLY A 148 -12.08 -9.68 -1.92
CA GLY A 148 -12.55 -8.34 -1.55
C GLY A 148 -12.39 -8.12 -0.05
N PRO A 149 -11.86 -6.99 0.46
CA PRO A 149 -11.69 -5.65 -0.13
C PRO A 149 -10.34 -5.36 -0.80
N LEU A 150 -9.47 -6.36 -0.96
CA LEU A 150 -8.09 -6.20 -1.43
C LEU A 150 -8.01 -5.86 -2.92
N ASP A 151 -6.88 -5.31 -3.35
CA ASP A 151 -6.65 -4.91 -4.73
C ASP A 151 -6.72 -6.05 -5.73
N GLY A 152 -6.28 -7.25 -5.34
CA GLY A 152 -6.28 -8.45 -6.16
C GLY A 152 -7.67 -8.79 -6.70
N ALA A 153 -8.73 -8.51 -5.93
CA ALA A 153 -10.10 -8.71 -6.38
C ALA A 153 -10.50 -7.75 -7.53
N LYS A 154 -10.08 -6.48 -7.43
CA LYS A 154 -10.33 -5.46 -8.47
C LYS A 154 -9.47 -5.72 -9.72
N ILE A 155 -8.22 -6.13 -9.53
CA ILE A 155 -7.31 -6.54 -10.61
C ILE A 155 -7.93 -7.70 -11.39
N LEU A 156 -8.40 -8.75 -10.69
CA LEU A 156 -9.00 -9.92 -11.31
C LEU A 156 -10.31 -9.57 -12.05
N THR A 157 -11.18 -8.76 -11.45
CA THR A 157 -12.44 -8.37 -12.10
C THR A 157 -12.24 -7.45 -13.31
N GLY A 158 -11.26 -6.55 -13.31
CA GLY A 158 -11.02 -5.63 -14.43
C GLY A 158 -10.17 -6.20 -15.58
N LEU A 159 -9.22 -7.10 -15.30
CA LEU A 159 -8.37 -7.73 -16.33
C LEU A 159 -8.91 -9.08 -16.83
N PHE A 160 -9.45 -9.91 -15.93
CA PHE A 160 -9.72 -11.33 -16.23
C PHE A 160 -11.10 -11.58 -16.84
N LEU A 161 -12.12 -10.78 -16.49
CA LEU A 161 -13.47 -10.95 -17.05
C LEU A 161 -13.50 -10.73 -18.58
N LYS A 162 -12.58 -9.93 -19.12
CA LYS A 162 -12.48 -9.66 -20.56
C LYS A 162 -11.88 -10.82 -21.36
N LEU A 163 -11.10 -11.69 -20.70
CA LEU A 163 -10.45 -12.85 -21.33
C LEU A 163 -11.34 -14.10 -21.32
N LEU A 164 -12.15 -14.30 -20.29
CA LEU A 164 -13.02 -15.48 -20.17
C LEU A 164 -14.33 -15.37 -20.97
N ILE A 165 -14.82 -14.16 -21.22
CA ILE A 165 -16.07 -13.94 -21.96
C ILE A 165 -15.83 -12.87 -23.05
N PRO A 166 -15.38 -13.27 -24.24
CA PRO A 166 -15.37 -12.38 -25.40
C PRO A 166 -16.82 -11.99 -25.71
N GLY A 167 -17.22 -10.76 -25.34
CA GLY A 167 -18.59 -10.27 -25.51
C GLY A 167 -19.34 -9.92 -24.22
N PHE A 168 -18.68 -9.91 -23.05
CA PHE A 168 -19.28 -9.35 -21.83
C PHE A 168 -19.35 -7.81 -21.92
N SER A 169 -20.28 -7.32 -22.75
CA SER A 169 -20.73 -5.94 -22.79
C SER A 169 -21.99 -5.77 -21.96
N SER A 170 -21.99 -4.71 -21.16
CA SER A 170 -23.14 -3.94 -20.62
C SER A 170 -24.13 -4.67 -19.72
N ILE A 171 -23.92 -4.53 -18.40
CA ILE A 171 -24.82 -3.74 -17.52
C ILE A 171 -23.92 -2.84 -16.67
#